data_AF-A0A973CPG4-F1
#
_entry.id   AF-A0A973CPG4-F1
#
_cell.length_a   1.000
_cell.length_b   1.000
_cell.length_c   1.000
_cell.angle_alpha   90.00
_cell.angle_beta   90.00
_cell.angle_gamma   90.00
#
_symmetry.space_group_name_H-M   'P 1'
#
loop_
_entity.id
_entity.type
_entity.pdbx_description
1 polymer ?
#
loop_
_entity_poly.entity_id
_entity_poly.type
_entity_poly.pdbx_seq_one_letter_code
_entity_poly.pdbx_strand_id
1 'polypeptide(L)'
;MTYSKKECAEIIIHQFGDDCRSTLIECDGQTLLVDCHSEALREEIESRSLPLPNLILHTHVAPEHCCEGQSFGNIDIRVHENLRELASDRGAYEQKIKTTWDDPDDWPNSMGRETYSVGGCAVCFPPEKELLITNTFQGGDIIPWGSCELEVIDLPIHGWHACGFILKHKGENIALFIGDLFHDGAQIISYYDLTVCYGGTTLDQLSDTLASIQKIDVELYVPATGPLMDNGPKQARELQEKLEKFNQALSWKSSDFSPAISPDYETVGTWKKFSEGLYQNISWGNTIVCIDESGRALVIDPGPCDYELGEEKRKENFQESFDVLERDCGLKSVDYLLITHIHGDHYDLVPLMQERYAAKLAAWEPLADLIEDPESYPYSCLIPWYNIGTSALTVDERLNRAEPWYWNEIAIETVHLPGHCNIAAGYIFEFRGRKLAITGDQLQGNGEAMGFAGVPTNDFEPFYEGPVLSFQNLVGRGIDLNIGGHGSSFPDCEKVYQESLALNQRALEALAPILRGDDYQSIFRSKEIKEARTRFSDFEN
;
A
#
# COMPACT_ATOMS: atom_id res chain seq x y z
N MET A 1 16.89 -19.82 -17.01
CA MET A 1 15.78 -20.76 -16.81
C MET A 1 16.30 -22.11 -16.35
N THR A 2 16.00 -22.40 -15.10
CA THR A 2 16.27 -23.64 -14.40
C THR A 2 15.11 -24.62 -14.64
N TYR A 3 15.41 -25.91 -14.57
CA TYR A 3 14.43 -26.97 -14.75
C TYR A 3 14.64 -28.02 -13.67
N SER A 4 13.55 -28.45 -13.02
CA SER A 4 13.57 -29.53 -12.03
C SER A 4 12.52 -30.59 -12.39
N LYS A 5 12.75 -31.82 -11.94
CA LYS A 5 11.86 -32.97 -12.13
C LYS A 5 11.74 -33.71 -10.81
N LYS A 6 10.50 -34.03 -10.42
CA LYS A 6 10.20 -34.86 -9.25
C LYS A 6 9.22 -35.97 -9.63
N GLU A 7 9.51 -37.18 -9.18
CA GLU A 7 8.63 -38.35 -9.38
C GLU A 7 7.92 -38.65 -8.06
N CYS A 8 6.59 -38.68 -8.09
CA CYS A 8 5.72 -38.96 -6.96
C CYS A 8 4.65 -39.96 -7.40
N ALA A 9 4.80 -41.22 -7.00
CA ALA A 9 3.98 -42.33 -7.50
C ALA A 9 4.07 -42.47 -9.05
N GLU A 10 2.93 -42.54 -9.75
CA GLU A 10 2.84 -42.60 -11.22
C GLU A 10 2.75 -41.21 -11.87
N ILE A 11 3.05 -40.15 -11.10
CA ILE A 11 3.03 -38.76 -11.54
C ILE A 11 4.46 -38.22 -11.60
N ILE A 12 4.74 -37.44 -12.65
CA ILE A 12 5.98 -36.68 -12.79
C ILE A 12 5.63 -35.19 -12.76
N ILE A 13 6.30 -34.43 -11.90
CA ILE A 13 6.16 -32.99 -11.79
C ILE A 13 7.42 -32.34 -12.36
N HIS A 14 7.25 -31.49 -13.36
CA HIS A 14 8.29 -30.72 -14.01
C HIS A 14 8.12 -29.25 -13.68
N GLN A 15 9.17 -28.58 -13.18
CA GLN A 15 9.13 -27.15 -12.92
C GLN A 15 10.06 -26.41 -13.89
N PHE A 16 9.56 -25.35 -14.53
CA PHE A 16 10.27 -24.48 -15.46
C PHE A 16 10.35 -23.06 -14.89
N GLY A 17 11.32 -22.27 -15.31
CA GLY A 17 11.50 -20.87 -14.87
C GLY A 17 12.69 -20.68 -13.95
N ASP A 18 12.82 -19.53 -13.29
CA ASP A 18 13.87 -19.27 -12.30
C ASP A 18 13.25 -18.83 -10.97
N ASP A 19 12.61 -17.67 -10.92
CA ASP A 19 11.87 -17.26 -9.73
C ASP A 19 10.38 -17.51 -9.92
N CYS A 20 9.75 -16.84 -10.87
CA CYS A 20 8.42 -17.23 -11.37
C CYS A 20 8.53 -18.58 -12.09
N ARG A 21 7.63 -19.50 -11.75
CA ARG A 21 7.65 -20.89 -12.18
C ARG A 21 6.38 -21.29 -12.92
N SER A 22 6.57 -22.25 -13.81
CA SER A 22 5.50 -23.05 -14.40
C SER A 22 5.66 -24.49 -14.01
N THR A 23 4.56 -25.15 -13.65
CA THR A 23 4.59 -26.55 -13.25
C THR A 23 3.79 -27.42 -14.22
N LEU A 24 4.48 -28.27 -14.97
CA LEU A 24 3.88 -29.26 -15.85
C LEU A 24 3.80 -30.62 -15.12
N ILE A 25 2.59 -31.16 -14.98
CA ILE A 25 2.29 -32.44 -14.36
C ILE A 25 2.10 -33.46 -15.49
N GLU A 26 2.81 -34.58 -15.46
CA GLU A 26 2.64 -35.71 -16.38
C GLU A 26 2.00 -36.89 -15.63
N CYS A 27 0.89 -37.38 -16.16
CA CYS A 27 0.20 -38.58 -15.68
C CYS A 27 -0.55 -39.25 -16.85
N ASP A 28 -0.55 -40.59 -16.91
CA ASP A 28 -1.22 -41.36 -17.97
C ASP A 28 -0.85 -40.96 -19.42
N GLY A 29 0.37 -40.46 -19.63
CA GLY A 29 0.83 -39.95 -20.93
C GLY A 29 0.16 -38.65 -21.39
N GLN A 30 -0.55 -37.97 -20.48
CA GLN A 30 -1.11 -36.63 -20.65
C GLN A 30 -0.35 -35.65 -19.75
N THR A 31 -0.41 -34.36 -20.10
CA THR A 31 0.16 -33.30 -19.28
C THR A 31 -0.85 -32.20 -18.94
N LEU A 32 -0.70 -31.62 -17.75
CA LEU A 32 -1.45 -30.48 -17.25
C LEU A 32 -0.46 -29.41 -16.82
N LEU A 33 -0.73 -28.15 -17.14
CA LEU A 33 0.10 -27.02 -16.72
C LEU A 33 -0.60 -26.24 -15.60
N VAL A 34 0.13 -25.94 -14.53
CA VAL A 34 -0.28 -24.97 -13.50
C VAL A 34 0.65 -23.76 -13.60
N ASP A 35 0.04 -22.60 -13.87
CA ASP A 35 0.66 -21.30 -14.10
C ASP A 35 1.67 -21.27 -15.29
N CYS A 36 1.69 -20.16 -16.04
CA CYS A 36 2.55 -19.95 -17.20
C CYS A 36 3.46 -18.72 -17.03
N HIS A 37 4.72 -18.94 -16.67
CA HIS A 37 5.68 -17.87 -16.41
C HIS A 37 6.33 -17.27 -17.67
N SER A 38 6.12 -17.87 -18.84
CA SER A 38 6.80 -17.43 -20.07
C SER A 38 6.05 -17.81 -21.34
N GLU A 39 6.00 -16.88 -22.30
CA GLU A 39 5.52 -17.12 -23.66
C GLU A 39 6.30 -18.22 -24.39
N ALA A 40 7.58 -18.42 -24.03
CA ALA A 40 8.47 -19.40 -24.65
C ALA A 40 8.27 -20.83 -24.11
N LEU A 41 7.49 -21.00 -23.05
CA LEU A 41 7.36 -22.29 -22.34
C LEU A 41 6.94 -23.43 -23.26
N ARG A 42 6.08 -23.17 -24.26
CA ARG A 42 5.69 -24.18 -25.24
C ARG A 42 6.89 -24.80 -25.95
N GLU A 43 7.78 -23.97 -26.48
CA GLU A 43 8.98 -24.41 -27.20
C GLU A 43 9.91 -25.19 -26.27
N GLU A 44 9.97 -24.80 -25.00
CA GLU A 44 10.76 -25.50 -23.99
C GLU A 44 10.23 -26.90 -23.69
N ILE A 45 8.91 -27.05 -23.54
CA ILE A 45 8.24 -28.36 -23.37
C ILE A 45 8.54 -29.26 -24.57
N GLU A 46 8.35 -28.74 -25.79
CA GLU A 46 8.60 -29.48 -27.03
C GLU A 46 10.09 -29.88 -27.18
N SER A 47 11.02 -28.98 -26.85
CA SER A 47 12.47 -29.23 -26.91
C SER A 47 12.92 -30.40 -26.00
N ARG A 48 12.15 -30.67 -24.94
CA ARG A 48 12.38 -31.76 -23.99
C ARG A 48 11.63 -33.03 -24.35
N SER A 49 10.96 -33.05 -25.51
CA SER A 49 10.11 -34.17 -25.96
C SER A 49 9.00 -34.53 -24.95
N LEU A 50 8.53 -33.55 -24.18
CA LEU A 50 7.39 -33.72 -23.28
C LEU A 50 6.08 -33.44 -24.03
N PRO A 51 4.97 -34.12 -23.68
CA PRO A 51 3.67 -33.81 -24.25
C PRO A 51 3.23 -32.38 -23.90
N LEU A 52 2.62 -31.67 -24.86
CA LEU A 52 1.97 -30.39 -24.58
C LEU A 52 0.75 -30.58 -23.67
N PRO A 53 0.49 -29.63 -22.76
CA PRO A 53 -0.62 -29.73 -21.83
C PRO A 53 -1.96 -29.79 -22.55
N ASN A 54 -2.89 -30.61 -22.05
CA ASN A 54 -4.28 -30.60 -22.52
C ASN A 54 -5.19 -29.73 -21.63
N LEU A 55 -4.68 -29.26 -20.49
CA LEU A 55 -5.34 -28.38 -19.53
C LEU A 55 -4.30 -27.41 -18.94
N ILE A 56 -4.65 -26.13 -18.87
CA ILE A 56 -3.91 -25.09 -18.14
C ILE A 56 -4.82 -24.55 -17.03
N LEU A 57 -4.31 -24.56 -15.80
CA LEU A 57 -4.97 -23.98 -14.63
C LEU A 57 -4.10 -22.86 -14.08
N HIS A 58 -4.73 -21.77 -13.64
CA HIS A 58 -4.03 -20.69 -12.96
C HIS A 58 -4.43 -20.61 -11.50
N THR A 59 -3.45 -20.50 -10.61
CA THR A 59 -3.68 -20.28 -9.17
C THR A 59 -4.15 -18.86 -8.88
N HIS A 60 -3.78 -17.91 -9.73
CA HIS A 60 -4.18 -16.51 -9.67
C HIS A 60 -3.93 -15.85 -11.03
N VAL A 61 -4.42 -14.61 -11.23
CA VAL A 61 -4.20 -13.86 -12.47
C VAL A 61 -3.20 -12.75 -12.20
N ALA A 62 -2.02 -12.85 -12.82
CA ALA A 62 -0.95 -11.87 -12.75
C ALA A 62 -0.11 -11.89 -14.05
N PRO A 63 0.49 -10.75 -14.46
CA PRO A 63 1.30 -10.64 -15.67
C PRO A 63 2.38 -11.71 -15.81
N GLU A 64 3.08 -12.02 -14.72
CA GLU A 64 4.20 -12.94 -14.64
C GLU A 64 3.82 -14.43 -14.53
N HIS A 65 2.54 -14.74 -14.29
CA HIS A 65 2.03 -16.11 -14.13
C HIS A 65 1.03 -16.52 -15.22
N CYS A 66 0.61 -15.57 -16.06
CA CYS A 66 -0.36 -15.79 -17.14
C CYS A 66 0.22 -15.38 -18.51
N CYS A 67 1.42 -15.85 -18.84
CA CYS A 67 2.15 -15.47 -20.04
C CYS A 67 1.83 -16.33 -21.27
N GLU A 68 0.95 -17.31 -21.22
CA GLU A 68 0.75 -18.22 -22.35
C GLU A 68 0.12 -17.55 -23.58
N GLY A 69 -0.67 -16.50 -23.39
CA GLY A 69 -1.46 -15.85 -24.44
C GLY A 69 -2.17 -16.86 -25.35
N GLN A 70 -1.78 -16.88 -26.63
CA GLN A 70 -2.28 -17.84 -27.63
C GLN A 70 -1.24 -18.92 -28.01
N SER A 71 -0.07 -18.94 -27.36
CA SER A 71 1.07 -19.78 -27.74
C SER A 71 0.73 -21.27 -27.74
N PHE A 72 -0.19 -21.69 -26.87
CA PHE A 72 -0.63 -23.08 -26.74
C PHE A 72 -1.79 -23.46 -27.70
N GLY A 73 -2.35 -22.53 -28.45
CA GLY A 73 -3.47 -22.78 -29.37
C GLY A 73 -4.79 -23.04 -28.63
N ASN A 74 -5.63 -23.95 -29.15
CA ASN A 74 -6.92 -24.29 -28.54
C ASN A 74 -6.74 -25.33 -27.43
N ILE A 75 -6.23 -24.90 -26.28
CA ILE A 75 -6.14 -25.70 -25.06
C ILE A 75 -7.22 -25.23 -24.07
N ASP A 76 -7.67 -26.14 -23.19
CA ASP A 76 -8.57 -25.77 -22.10
C ASP A 76 -7.78 -24.93 -21.08
N ILE A 77 -8.09 -23.64 -20.97
CA ILE A 77 -7.49 -22.70 -20.04
C ILE A 77 -8.57 -22.28 -19.04
N ARG A 78 -8.29 -22.48 -17.75
CA ARG A 78 -9.23 -22.15 -16.68
C ARG A 78 -8.60 -21.27 -15.62
N VAL A 79 -9.40 -20.33 -15.14
CA VAL A 79 -9.10 -19.43 -14.03
C VAL A 79 -10.27 -19.42 -13.04
N HIS A 80 -10.06 -18.86 -11.86
CA HIS A 80 -11.15 -18.60 -10.92
C HIS A 80 -12.22 -17.72 -11.58
N GLU A 81 -13.51 -18.00 -11.35
CA GLU A 81 -14.61 -17.31 -12.05
C GLU A 81 -14.57 -15.77 -11.91
N ASN A 82 -14.27 -15.27 -10.72
CA ASN A 82 -14.13 -13.84 -10.43
C ASN A 82 -12.91 -13.18 -11.10
N LEU A 83 -11.96 -13.98 -11.59
CA LEU A 83 -10.77 -13.49 -12.30
C LEU A 83 -10.90 -13.58 -13.82
N ARG A 84 -12.02 -14.10 -14.34
CA ARG A 84 -12.25 -14.26 -15.78
C ARG A 84 -12.13 -12.95 -16.54
N GLU A 85 -12.74 -11.88 -16.03
CA GLU A 85 -12.71 -10.58 -16.69
C GLU A 85 -11.29 -10.01 -16.71
N LEU A 86 -10.61 -10.01 -15.55
CA LEU A 86 -9.21 -9.55 -15.43
C LEU A 86 -8.28 -10.27 -16.42
N ALA A 87 -8.46 -11.58 -16.62
CA ALA A 87 -7.60 -12.37 -17.49
C ALA A 87 -7.92 -12.26 -19.00
N SER A 88 -9.13 -11.82 -19.39
CA SER A 88 -9.59 -11.94 -20.79
C SER A 88 -10.18 -10.67 -21.41
N ASP A 89 -10.38 -9.60 -20.66
CA ASP A 89 -10.94 -8.35 -21.16
C ASP A 89 -10.14 -7.14 -20.67
N ARG A 90 -9.07 -6.82 -21.39
CA ARG A 90 -8.21 -5.67 -21.07
C ARG A 90 -8.97 -4.35 -21.16
N GLY A 91 -9.94 -4.25 -22.07
CA GLY A 91 -10.78 -3.06 -22.21
C GLY A 91 -11.66 -2.81 -20.98
N ALA A 92 -12.26 -3.86 -20.42
CA ALA A 92 -13.01 -3.77 -19.17
C ALA A 92 -12.11 -3.40 -17.98
N TYR A 93 -10.92 -4.01 -17.89
CA TYR A 93 -9.92 -3.66 -16.89
C TYR A 93 -9.53 -2.17 -16.94
N GLU A 94 -9.16 -1.65 -18.12
CA GLU A 94 -8.75 -0.25 -18.32
C GLU A 94 -9.85 0.75 -17.95
N GLN A 95 -11.13 0.35 -18.02
CA GLN A 95 -12.25 1.17 -17.56
C GLN A 95 -12.40 1.11 -16.05
N LYS A 96 -12.22 -0.07 -15.44
CA LYS A 96 -12.44 -0.29 -14.00
C LYS A 96 -11.32 0.21 -13.09
N ILE A 97 -10.14 0.51 -13.63
CA ILE A 97 -9.08 1.19 -12.87
C ILE A 97 -9.20 2.72 -12.90
N LYS A 98 -10.08 3.27 -13.75
CA LYS A 98 -10.37 4.71 -13.79
C LYS A 98 -11.48 5.02 -12.79
N THR A 99 -11.14 4.91 -11.52
CA THR A 99 -12.10 5.05 -10.43
C THR A 99 -12.09 6.44 -9.82
N THR A 100 -13.22 6.78 -9.24
CA THR A 100 -13.46 7.98 -8.45
C THR A 100 -14.21 7.60 -7.18
N TRP A 101 -14.01 8.37 -6.12
CA TRP A 101 -14.65 8.20 -4.83
C TRP A 101 -16.02 8.86 -4.82
N ASP A 102 -16.97 8.21 -5.49
CA ASP A 102 -18.31 8.77 -5.71
C ASP A 102 -19.25 8.61 -4.50
N ASP A 103 -18.92 7.74 -3.55
CA ASP A 103 -19.71 7.45 -2.35
C ASP A 103 -18.87 7.57 -1.07
N PRO A 104 -18.69 8.79 -0.52
CA PRO A 104 -17.91 9.00 0.69
C PRO A 104 -18.43 8.27 1.93
N ASP A 105 -19.74 8.01 2.00
CA ASP A 105 -20.37 7.32 3.13
C ASP A 105 -19.94 5.85 3.25
N ASP A 106 -19.40 5.24 2.19
CA ASP A 106 -18.94 3.86 2.19
C ASP A 106 -17.51 3.66 2.73
N TRP A 107 -16.76 4.74 2.97
CA TRP A 107 -15.37 4.64 3.46
C TRP A 107 -15.18 3.75 4.70
N PRO A 108 -16.05 3.79 5.73
CA PRO A 108 -15.94 2.89 6.88
C PRO A 108 -16.04 1.40 6.54
N ASN A 109 -16.62 1.03 5.39
CA ASN A 109 -16.76 -0.36 4.95
C ASN A 109 -15.69 -0.75 3.92
N SER A 110 -15.47 0.08 2.90
CA SER A 110 -14.55 -0.25 1.81
C SER A 110 -13.11 0.15 2.09
N MET A 111 -12.89 1.22 2.88
CA MET A 111 -11.56 1.82 3.06
C MET A 111 -10.86 2.04 1.71
N GLY A 112 -11.58 2.58 0.73
CA GLY A 112 -11.07 2.82 -0.62
C GLY A 112 -10.84 1.57 -1.48
N ARG A 113 -11.27 0.38 -1.05
CA ARG A 113 -11.20 -0.85 -1.87
C ARG A 113 -12.20 -0.79 -3.03
N GLU A 114 -11.68 -0.92 -4.25
CA GLU A 114 -12.46 -0.87 -5.49
C GLU A 114 -12.42 -2.22 -6.23
N THR A 115 -12.57 -2.28 -7.56
CA THR A 115 -12.59 -3.56 -8.32
C THR A 115 -11.22 -4.07 -8.74
N TYR A 116 -10.23 -3.20 -8.93
CA TYR A 116 -8.83 -3.58 -9.17
C TYR A 116 -7.82 -2.64 -8.49
N SER A 117 -8.32 -1.73 -7.67
CA SER A 117 -7.57 -0.62 -7.10
C SER A 117 -7.90 -0.41 -5.63
N VAL A 118 -7.03 0.33 -4.96
CA VAL A 118 -7.22 0.86 -3.61
C VAL A 118 -6.98 2.36 -3.66
N GLY A 119 -8.02 3.15 -3.40
CA GLY A 119 -7.97 4.61 -3.49
C GLY A 119 -7.51 5.09 -4.87
N GLY A 120 -7.93 4.44 -5.95
CA GLY A 120 -7.49 4.77 -7.32
C GLY A 120 -6.14 4.19 -7.74
N CYS A 121 -5.33 3.63 -6.83
CA CYS A 121 -4.09 2.95 -7.18
C CYS A 121 -4.35 1.49 -7.58
N ALA A 122 -3.98 1.08 -8.79
CA ALA A 122 -4.12 -0.29 -9.24
C ALA A 122 -3.25 -1.27 -8.41
N VAL A 123 -3.86 -2.34 -7.94
CA VAL A 123 -3.21 -3.42 -7.15
C VAL A 123 -3.43 -4.81 -7.74
N CYS A 124 -4.25 -4.93 -8.78
CA CYS A 124 -4.47 -6.15 -9.54
C CYS A 124 -4.18 -5.87 -11.00
N PHE A 125 -3.38 -6.72 -11.65
CA PHE A 125 -2.92 -6.48 -13.02
C PHE A 125 -3.31 -7.64 -13.94
N PRO A 126 -3.81 -7.36 -15.15
CA PRO A 126 -4.13 -8.38 -16.13
C PRO A 126 -2.85 -8.94 -16.77
N PRO A 127 -2.91 -10.10 -17.44
CA PRO A 127 -1.82 -10.57 -18.28
C PRO A 127 -1.44 -9.55 -19.37
N GLU A 128 -0.20 -9.62 -19.86
CA GLU A 128 0.23 -8.80 -21.01
C GLU A 128 -0.60 -9.08 -22.27
N LYS A 129 -1.03 -10.33 -22.44
CA LYS A 129 -1.91 -10.80 -23.51
C LYS A 129 -3.14 -11.48 -22.91
N GLU A 130 -4.32 -11.13 -23.40
CA GLU A 130 -5.58 -11.76 -22.96
C GLU A 130 -5.54 -13.28 -23.14
N LEU A 131 -6.07 -13.99 -22.14
CA LEU A 131 -6.21 -15.43 -22.16
C LEU A 131 -7.48 -15.86 -22.89
N LEU A 132 -7.39 -16.95 -23.66
CA LEU A 132 -8.55 -17.59 -24.28
C LEU A 132 -9.23 -18.55 -23.28
N ILE A 133 -9.90 -17.98 -22.28
CA ILE A 133 -10.51 -18.74 -21.18
C ILE A 133 -11.68 -19.59 -21.70
N THR A 134 -11.51 -20.91 -21.67
CA THR A 134 -12.51 -21.89 -22.12
C THR A 134 -13.51 -22.24 -21.03
N ASN A 135 -13.11 -22.24 -19.76
CA ASN A 135 -13.98 -22.53 -18.62
C ASN A 135 -13.47 -21.84 -17.34
N THR A 136 -14.26 -21.85 -16.29
CA THR A 136 -13.91 -21.31 -14.97
C THR A 136 -14.12 -22.34 -13.88
N PHE A 137 -13.59 -22.06 -12.69
CA PHE A 137 -13.82 -22.82 -11.47
C PHE A 137 -14.01 -21.88 -10.28
N GLN A 138 -14.44 -22.41 -9.14
CA GLN A 138 -14.55 -21.73 -7.85
C GLN A 138 -13.98 -22.60 -6.72
N GLY A 139 -13.78 -22.00 -5.54
CA GLY A 139 -13.39 -22.74 -4.33
C GLY A 139 -14.31 -23.93 -4.03
N GLY A 140 -13.72 -25.10 -3.77
CA GLY A 140 -14.42 -26.35 -3.49
C GLY A 140 -14.77 -27.20 -4.72
N ASP A 141 -14.52 -26.71 -5.94
CA ASP A 141 -14.69 -27.53 -7.15
C ASP A 141 -13.69 -28.70 -7.18
N ILE A 142 -14.08 -29.78 -7.85
CA ILE A 142 -13.20 -30.91 -8.18
C ILE A 142 -13.06 -30.99 -9.69
N ILE A 143 -11.85 -30.82 -10.18
CA ILE A 143 -11.50 -30.86 -11.61
C ILE A 143 -10.94 -32.25 -11.94
N PRO A 144 -11.70 -33.12 -12.63
CA PRO A 144 -11.19 -34.42 -13.04
C PRO A 144 -10.19 -34.28 -14.20
N TRP A 145 -9.08 -35.01 -14.12
CA TRP A 145 -8.03 -35.01 -15.15
C TRP A 145 -7.32 -36.38 -15.22
N GLY A 146 -7.67 -37.19 -16.22
CA GLY A 146 -7.12 -38.56 -16.35
C GLY A 146 -7.49 -39.43 -15.13
N SER A 147 -6.51 -40.10 -14.54
CA SER A 147 -6.64 -40.79 -13.25
C SER A 147 -6.42 -39.89 -12.01
N CYS A 148 -6.20 -38.59 -12.23
CA CYS A 148 -6.02 -37.60 -11.18
C CYS A 148 -7.26 -36.72 -11.01
N GLU A 149 -7.33 -36.04 -9.87
CA GLU A 149 -8.32 -35.02 -9.56
C GLU A 149 -7.60 -33.83 -8.94
N LEU A 150 -8.06 -32.60 -9.24
CA LEU A 150 -7.60 -31.39 -8.57
C LEU A 150 -8.76 -30.79 -7.79
N GLU A 151 -8.66 -30.77 -6.46
CA GLU A 151 -9.59 -30.05 -5.59
C GLU A 151 -9.13 -28.60 -5.46
N VAL A 152 -10.02 -27.65 -5.76
CA VAL A 152 -9.75 -26.21 -5.67
C VAL A 152 -9.96 -25.74 -4.23
N ILE A 153 -8.97 -25.05 -3.66
CA ILE A 153 -9.07 -24.44 -2.33
C ILE A 153 -8.83 -22.93 -2.40
N ASP A 154 -9.57 -22.15 -1.61
CA ASP A 154 -9.37 -20.70 -1.56
C ASP A 154 -8.12 -20.36 -0.75
N LEU A 155 -7.24 -19.54 -1.31
CA LEU A 155 -6.01 -19.04 -0.68
C LEU A 155 -5.88 -17.51 -0.90
N PRO A 156 -6.83 -16.69 -0.42
CA PRO A 156 -6.98 -15.29 -0.81
C PRO A 156 -5.99 -14.36 -0.08
N ILE A 157 -4.69 -14.65 -0.19
CA ILE A 157 -3.62 -13.86 0.43
C ILE A 157 -2.94 -12.94 -0.58
N HIS A 158 -2.60 -13.45 -1.76
CA HIS A 158 -1.84 -12.72 -2.79
C HIS A 158 -2.73 -12.43 -3.99
N GLY A 159 -3.16 -11.17 -4.14
CA GLY A 159 -4.17 -10.80 -5.12
C GLY A 159 -5.58 -11.29 -4.76
N TRP A 160 -6.57 -10.80 -5.50
CA TRP A 160 -7.97 -11.05 -5.16
C TRP A 160 -8.39 -12.41 -5.72
N HIS A 161 -9.00 -13.26 -4.90
CA HIS A 161 -9.46 -14.60 -5.30
C HIS A 161 -8.35 -15.58 -5.73
N ALA A 162 -7.13 -15.42 -5.24
CA ALA A 162 -6.11 -16.47 -5.38
C ALA A 162 -6.57 -17.79 -4.76
N CYS A 163 -6.19 -18.89 -5.40
CA CYS A 163 -6.57 -20.25 -5.03
C CYS A 163 -5.38 -21.20 -5.11
N GLY A 164 -5.56 -22.39 -4.54
CA GLY A 164 -4.64 -23.52 -4.66
C GLY A 164 -5.33 -24.74 -5.22
N PHE A 165 -4.53 -25.76 -5.53
CA PHE A 165 -5.02 -27.06 -6.00
C PHE A 165 -4.41 -28.20 -5.18
N ILE A 166 -5.26 -29.05 -4.61
CA ILE A 166 -4.82 -30.33 -4.04
C ILE A 166 -4.83 -31.34 -5.17
N LEU A 167 -3.65 -31.75 -5.64
CA LEU A 167 -3.51 -32.82 -6.63
C LEU A 167 -3.70 -34.17 -5.95
N LYS A 168 -4.71 -34.93 -6.38
CA LYS A 168 -5.01 -36.26 -5.89
C LYS A 168 -4.81 -37.32 -6.95
N HIS A 169 -4.32 -38.49 -6.55
CA HIS A 169 -4.23 -39.67 -7.41
C HIS A 169 -4.56 -40.91 -6.60
N LYS A 170 -5.49 -41.74 -7.10
CA LYS A 170 -5.98 -42.96 -6.42
C LYS A 170 -6.44 -42.70 -4.97
N GLY A 171 -6.97 -41.50 -4.71
CA GLY A 171 -7.48 -41.09 -3.38
C GLY A 171 -6.42 -40.54 -2.41
N GLU A 172 -5.15 -40.48 -2.81
CA GLU A 172 -4.07 -39.91 -1.99
C GLU A 172 -3.74 -38.48 -2.46
N ASN A 173 -3.42 -37.59 -1.52
CA ASN A 173 -2.94 -36.25 -1.83
C ASN A 173 -1.45 -36.33 -2.21
N ILE A 174 -1.10 -35.85 -3.40
CA ILE A 174 0.25 -35.97 -3.98
C ILE A 174 1.04 -34.68 -3.82
N ALA A 175 0.40 -33.54 -4.13
CA ALA A 175 1.01 -32.22 -4.03
C ALA A 175 -0.06 -31.17 -3.72
N LEU A 176 0.35 -30.07 -3.09
CA LEU A 176 -0.47 -28.89 -2.88
C LEU A 176 0.11 -27.71 -3.66
N PHE A 177 -0.60 -27.26 -4.68
CA PHE A 177 -0.28 -26.02 -5.39
C PHE A 177 -0.79 -24.86 -4.56
N ILE A 178 0.12 -23.97 -4.14
CA ILE A 178 -0.20 -22.87 -3.23
C ILE A 178 -0.17 -21.50 -3.92
N GLY A 179 0.11 -21.46 -5.22
CA GLY A 179 0.30 -20.20 -5.95
C GLY A 179 1.38 -19.35 -5.27
N ASP A 180 1.08 -18.07 -5.08
CA ASP A 180 1.94 -17.10 -4.40
C ASP A 180 1.57 -16.88 -2.93
N LEU A 181 1.04 -17.91 -2.26
CA LEU A 181 0.76 -17.86 -0.82
C LEU A 181 2.01 -17.59 0.03
N PHE A 182 3.11 -18.31 -0.24
CA PHE A 182 4.42 -18.07 0.37
C PHE A 182 5.55 -18.77 -0.41
N HIS A 183 6.76 -18.24 -0.28
CA HIS A 183 8.01 -18.70 -0.91
C HIS A 183 8.76 -19.71 -0.05
N ASP A 184 9.70 -20.45 -0.65
CA ASP A 184 10.68 -21.23 0.11
C ASP A 184 11.51 -20.33 1.04
N GLY A 185 12.00 -20.91 2.14
CA GLY A 185 12.60 -20.15 3.24
C GLY A 185 11.56 -19.55 4.21
N ALA A 186 10.28 -19.93 4.05
CA ALA A 186 9.16 -19.44 4.85
C ALA A 186 9.06 -17.91 4.80
N GLN A 187 8.96 -17.35 3.59
CA GLN A 187 8.90 -15.91 3.31
C GLN A 187 7.63 -15.58 2.50
N ILE A 188 7.10 -14.37 2.61
CA ILE A 188 6.02 -13.91 1.70
C ILE A 188 6.62 -13.55 0.33
N ILE A 189 5.81 -13.57 -0.73
CA ILE A 189 6.32 -13.24 -2.08
C ILE A 189 6.61 -11.75 -2.23
N SER A 190 5.71 -10.92 -1.70
CA SER A 190 5.69 -9.47 -1.83
C SER A 190 4.77 -8.89 -0.76
N TYR A 191 5.18 -7.81 -0.10
CA TYR A 191 4.32 -7.10 0.87
C TYR A 191 3.23 -6.26 0.17
N TYR A 192 3.54 -5.73 -1.01
CA TYR A 192 2.63 -4.91 -1.82
C TYR A 192 1.39 -5.70 -2.26
N ASP A 193 1.60 -6.95 -2.69
CA ASP A 193 0.51 -7.81 -3.20
C ASP A 193 -0.43 -8.33 -2.09
N LEU A 194 -0.13 -8.01 -0.83
CA LEU A 194 -1.01 -8.25 0.31
C LEU A 194 -2.03 -7.13 0.52
N THR A 195 -1.94 -6.00 -0.20
CA THR A 195 -2.86 -4.88 -0.03
C THR A 195 -4.30 -5.25 -0.39
N VAL A 196 -5.22 -4.96 0.55
CA VAL A 196 -6.67 -5.23 0.37
C VAL A 196 -7.52 -3.97 0.36
N CYS A 197 -7.12 -2.98 1.14
CA CYS A 197 -7.78 -1.69 1.26
C CYS A 197 -6.76 -0.68 1.81
N TYR A 198 -7.17 0.57 1.94
CA TYR A 198 -6.32 1.63 2.43
C TYR A 198 -5.84 1.34 3.86
N GLY A 199 -4.52 1.20 4.02
CA GLY A 199 -3.86 0.83 5.28
C GLY A 199 -4.05 -0.64 5.71
N GLY A 200 -4.71 -1.47 4.90
CA GLY A 200 -5.02 -2.87 5.22
C GLY A 200 -4.25 -3.87 4.36
N THR A 201 -3.79 -4.96 4.99
CA THR A 201 -3.16 -6.10 4.29
C THR A 201 -3.76 -7.45 4.69
N THR A 202 -3.59 -8.47 3.86
CA THR A 202 -3.95 -9.87 4.18
C THR A 202 -3.00 -10.54 5.18
N LEU A 203 -1.95 -9.84 5.66
CA LEU A 203 -0.93 -10.42 6.54
C LEU A 203 -1.53 -11.00 7.84
N ASP A 204 -2.56 -10.34 8.39
CA ASP A 204 -3.27 -10.82 9.58
C ASP A 204 -3.99 -12.16 9.35
N GLN A 205 -4.47 -12.39 8.13
CA GLN A 205 -5.21 -13.59 7.74
C GLN A 205 -4.27 -14.75 7.36
N LEU A 206 -3.02 -14.44 6.98
CA LEU A 206 -2.06 -15.42 6.50
C LEU A 206 -1.82 -16.54 7.51
N SER A 207 -1.73 -16.23 8.81
CA SER A 207 -1.51 -17.24 9.85
C SER A 207 -2.60 -18.32 9.86
N ASP A 208 -3.87 -17.93 9.76
CA ASP A 208 -5.02 -18.84 9.75
C ASP A 208 -5.09 -19.67 8.46
N THR A 209 -4.73 -19.07 7.32
CA THR A 209 -4.62 -19.77 6.02
C THR A 209 -3.52 -20.83 6.07
N LEU A 210 -2.33 -20.49 6.59
CA LEU A 210 -1.22 -21.42 6.77
C LEU A 210 -1.61 -22.57 7.72
N ALA A 211 -2.43 -22.31 8.74
CA ALA A 211 -2.88 -23.32 9.69
C ALA A 211 -3.91 -24.26 9.07
N SER A 212 -4.68 -23.77 8.10
CA SER A 212 -5.68 -24.55 7.37
C SER A 212 -5.04 -25.50 6.38
N ILE A 213 -4.06 -25.05 5.59
CA ILE A 213 -3.36 -25.93 4.62
C ILE A 213 -2.52 -27.02 5.31
N GLN A 214 -2.01 -26.77 6.51
CA GLN A 214 -1.28 -27.78 7.30
C GLN A 214 -2.15 -28.96 7.75
N LYS A 215 -3.49 -28.85 7.67
CA LYS A 215 -4.42 -29.96 7.95
C LYS A 215 -4.55 -30.92 6.77
N ILE A 216 -4.07 -30.52 5.59
CA ILE A 216 -4.04 -31.36 4.39
C ILE A 216 -2.83 -32.29 4.51
N ASP A 217 -3.07 -33.60 4.50
CA ASP A 217 -2.03 -34.62 4.62
C ASP A 217 -1.22 -34.73 3.31
N VAL A 218 -0.27 -33.79 3.13
CA VAL A 218 0.63 -33.71 1.96
C VAL A 218 1.89 -32.92 2.31
N GLU A 219 3.06 -33.45 1.98
CA GLU A 219 4.36 -32.82 2.29
C GLU A 219 4.86 -31.88 1.19
N LEU A 220 4.53 -32.18 -0.08
CA LEU A 220 4.99 -31.43 -1.24
C LEU A 220 4.09 -30.22 -1.49
N TYR A 221 4.60 -29.03 -1.22
CA TYR A 221 3.96 -27.77 -1.64
C TYR A 221 4.64 -27.22 -2.89
N VAL A 222 3.84 -26.69 -3.81
CA VAL A 222 4.26 -26.23 -5.13
C VAL A 222 3.86 -24.75 -5.28
N PRO A 223 4.79 -23.80 -5.07
CA PRO A 223 4.51 -22.40 -5.27
C PRO A 223 4.57 -22.00 -6.75
N ALA A 224 3.92 -20.90 -7.10
CA ALA A 224 4.04 -20.27 -8.41
C ALA A 224 5.32 -19.42 -8.51
N THR A 225 5.76 -18.82 -7.40
CA THR A 225 7.07 -18.19 -7.25
C THR A 225 7.96 -18.96 -6.28
N GLY A 226 9.11 -19.45 -6.76
CA GLY A 226 10.08 -20.21 -5.98
C GLY A 226 10.10 -21.73 -6.29
N PRO A 227 11.04 -22.47 -5.70
CA PRO A 227 11.23 -23.90 -5.94
C PRO A 227 10.16 -24.78 -5.27
N LEU A 228 10.06 -26.03 -5.71
CA LEU A 228 9.28 -27.07 -5.03
C LEU A 228 9.72 -27.23 -3.55
N MET A 229 8.74 -27.38 -2.65
CA MET A 229 8.99 -27.54 -1.22
C MET A 229 8.61 -28.94 -0.74
N ASP A 230 9.61 -29.77 -0.47
CA ASP A 230 9.45 -31.15 0.02
C ASP A 230 9.08 -31.26 1.50
N ASN A 231 8.96 -30.11 2.15
CA ASN A 231 8.70 -29.93 3.58
C ASN A 231 7.70 -28.78 3.78
N GLY A 232 6.70 -28.68 2.90
CA GLY A 232 5.71 -27.61 2.86
C GLY A 232 5.06 -27.31 4.23
N PRO A 233 4.52 -28.32 4.94
CA PRO A 233 3.93 -28.12 6.27
C PRO A 233 4.92 -27.54 7.30
N LYS A 234 6.20 -27.93 7.21
CA LYS A 234 7.24 -27.38 8.09
C LYS A 234 7.49 -25.90 7.80
N GLN A 235 7.60 -25.52 6.53
CA GLN A 235 7.84 -24.11 6.15
C GLN A 235 6.63 -23.23 6.47
N ALA A 236 5.40 -23.73 6.27
CA ALA A 236 4.18 -23.03 6.68
C ALA A 236 4.16 -22.74 8.19
N ARG A 237 4.62 -23.69 9.02
CA ARG A 237 4.77 -23.49 10.47
C ARG A 237 5.86 -22.48 10.81
N GLU A 238 7.01 -22.55 10.16
CA GLU A 238 8.10 -21.59 10.35
C GLU A 238 7.64 -20.16 10.02
N LEU A 239 6.83 -19.98 8.96
CA LEU A 239 6.26 -18.68 8.61
C LEU A 239 5.27 -18.19 9.68
N GLN A 240 4.40 -19.06 10.21
CA GLN A 240 3.53 -18.69 11.34
C GLN A 240 4.32 -18.23 12.56
N GLU A 241 5.40 -18.92 12.91
CA GLU A 241 6.25 -18.55 14.05
C GLU A 241 6.93 -17.17 13.82
N LYS A 242 7.26 -16.83 12.57
CA LYS A 242 7.78 -15.50 12.22
C LYS A 242 6.68 -14.43 12.34
N LEU A 243 5.48 -14.70 11.80
CA LEU A 243 4.32 -13.81 11.89
C LEU A 243 3.92 -13.54 13.34
N GLU A 244 3.94 -14.55 14.20
CA GLU A 244 3.66 -14.40 15.62
C GLU A 244 4.66 -13.45 16.30
N LYS A 245 5.96 -13.58 15.99
CA LYS A 245 7.01 -12.66 16.50
C LYS A 245 6.81 -11.24 15.99
N PHE A 246 6.42 -11.08 14.74
CA PHE A 246 6.09 -9.76 14.18
C PHE A 246 4.91 -9.13 14.91
N ASN A 247 3.82 -9.86 15.13
CA ASN A 247 2.65 -9.38 15.89
C ASN A 247 2.99 -9.04 17.35
N GLN A 248 3.88 -9.82 17.98
CA GLN A 248 4.41 -9.49 19.31
C GLN A 248 5.26 -8.21 19.30
N ALA A 249 6.03 -7.98 18.24
CA ALA A 249 6.83 -6.76 18.09
C ALA A 249 5.95 -5.52 17.87
N LEU A 250 4.86 -5.63 17.09
CA LEU A 250 3.90 -4.55 16.86
C LEU A 250 3.15 -4.09 18.13
N SER A 251 3.05 -4.97 19.13
CA SER A 251 2.41 -4.67 20.41
C SER A 251 3.40 -4.30 21.52
N TRP A 252 4.69 -4.16 21.17
CA TRP A 252 5.72 -3.81 22.15
C TRP A 252 5.49 -2.40 22.72
N LYS A 253 5.74 -2.27 24.02
CA LYS A 253 5.76 -0.98 24.74
C LYS A 253 6.77 -1.07 25.88
N SER A 254 7.53 -0.01 26.12
CA SER A 254 8.39 0.10 27.29
C SER A 254 7.54 0.22 28.56
N SER A 255 8.08 -0.28 29.68
CA SER A 255 7.37 -0.29 30.96
C SER A 255 7.18 1.10 31.56
N ASP A 256 8.02 2.05 31.17
CA ASP A 256 8.07 3.42 31.67
C ASP A 256 7.42 4.44 30.74
N PHE A 257 7.04 4.04 29.52
CA PHE A 257 6.31 4.92 28.61
C PHE A 257 4.83 5.04 29.00
N SER A 258 4.43 6.28 29.23
CA SER A 258 3.04 6.67 29.40
C SER A 258 2.79 7.93 28.57
N PRO A 259 1.79 7.94 27.68
CA PRO A 259 1.41 9.14 26.93
C PRO A 259 1.20 10.32 27.87
N ALA A 260 1.73 11.48 27.48
CA ALA A 260 1.41 12.72 28.19
C ALA A 260 -0.09 13.01 28.03
N ILE A 261 -0.71 13.49 29.10
CA ILE A 261 -2.09 13.97 28.99
C ILE A 261 -2.05 15.29 28.23
N SER A 262 -2.66 15.31 27.05
CA SER A 262 -2.82 16.55 26.27
C SER A 262 -3.55 17.62 27.10
N PRO A 263 -3.03 18.86 27.15
CA PRO A 263 -3.72 19.95 27.81
C PRO A 263 -5.13 20.16 27.24
N ASP A 264 -6.04 20.60 28.09
CA ASP A 264 -7.35 21.06 27.64
C ASP A 264 -7.17 22.44 26.99
N TYR A 265 -7.15 22.46 25.66
CA TYR A 265 -6.96 23.67 24.87
C TYR A 265 -8.31 24.37 24.64
N GLU A 266 -8.32 25.70 24.73
CA GLU A 266 -9.48 26.50 24.37
C GLU A 266 -9.87 26.25 22.91
N THR A 267 -11.18 26.27 22.62
CA THR A 267 -11.69 26.21 21.25
C THR A 267 -12.29 27.55 20.84
N VAL A 268 -12.07 27.94 19.58
CA VAL A 268 -12.68 29.10 18.94
C VAL A 268 -13.40 28.62 17.69
N GLY A 269 -14.71 28.44 17.78
CA GLY A 269 -15.47 27.73 16.73
C GLY A 269 -14.99 26.29 16.58
N THR A 270 -14.57 25.90 15.38
CA THR A 270 -14.01 24.57 15.05
C THR A 270 -12.49 24.50 15.21
N TRP A 271 -11.85 25.52 15.81
CA TRP A 271 -10.40 25.59 15.96
C TRP A 271 -9.97 25.32 17.40
N LYS A 272 -9.11 24.32 17.59
CA LYS A 272 -8.31 24.14 18.82
C LYS A 272 -7.22 25.19 18.85
N LYS A 273 -7.16 26.00 19.91
CA LYS A 273 -6.19 27.08 20.10
C LYS A 273 -5.05 26.61 21.01
N PHE A 274 -3.87 26.37 20.43
CA PHE A 274 -2.67 25.96 21.18
C PHE A 274 -1.97 27.12 21.89
N SER A 275 -2.03 28.29 21.25
CA SER A 275 -1.54 29.58 21.73
C SER A 275 -2.16 30.69 20.87
N GLU A 276 -1.93 31.95 21.23
CA GLU A 276 -2.34 33.08 20.37
C GLU A 276 -1.71 32.94 18.97
N GLY A 277 -2.56 32.95 17.94
CA GLY A 277 -2.11 32.79 16.56
C GLY A 277 -1.83 31.36 16.11
N LEU A 278 -2.01 30.31 16.92
CA LEU A 278 -1.76 28.91 16.51
C LEU A 278 -2.99 28.04 16.71
N TYR A 279 -3.53 27.54 15.60
CA TYR A 279 -4.82 26.86 15.55
C TYR A 279 -4.73 25.55 14.75
N GLN A 280 -5.48 24.54 15.16
CA GLN A 280 -5.72 23.32 14.38
C GLN A 280 -7.22 23.05 14.33
N ASN A 281 -7.71 22.66 13.16
CA ASN A 281 -9.10 22.29 12.97
C ASN A 281 -9.43 21.00 13.73
N ILE A 282 -10.57 20.93 14.42
CA ILE A 282 -10.97 19.76 15.23
C ILE A 282 -12.01 18.86 14.56
N SER A 283 -12.58 19.26 13.42
CA SER A 283 -13.57 18.47 12.71
C SER A 283 -12.88 17.46 11.78
N TRP A 284 -12.16 16.50 12.38
CA TRP A 284 -11.38 15.47 11.67
C TRP A 284 -10.44 16.07 10.60
N GLY A 285 -9.99 17.31 10.81
CA GLY A 285 -9.35 18.11 9.77
C GLY A 285 -7.83 18.08 9.83
N ASN A 286 -7.22 18.25 8.66
CA ASN A 286 -5.77 18.40 8.50
C ASN A 286 -5.28 19.82 8.75
N THR A 287 -6.19 20.80 8.68
CA THR A 287 -5.82 22.21 8.57
C THR A 287 -5.25 22.81 9.85
N ILE A 288 -4.08 23.41 9.71
CA ILE A 288 -3.34 24.12 10.75
C ILE A 288 -3.13 25.57 10.31
N VAL A 289 -3.33 26.53 11.20
CA VAL A 289 -3.21 27.97 10.88
C VAL A 289 -2.27 28.65 11.87
N CYS A 290 -1.24 29.30 11.35
CA CYS A 290 -0.34 30.19 12.08
C CYS A 290 -0.63 31.64 11.67
N ILE A 291 -1.02 32.51 12.61
CA ILE A 291 -1.32 33.94 12.39
C ILE A 291 -0.26 34.81 13.10
N ASP A 292 0.47 35.60 12.32
CA ASP A 292 1.48 36.52 12.82
C ASP A 292 0.86 37.77 13.50
N GLU A 293 1.70 38.62 14.10
CA GLU A 293 1.22 39.85 14.79
C GLU A 293 0.58 40.89 13.87
N SER A 294 0.86 40.81 12.56
CA SER A 294 0.26 41.70 11.57
C SER A 294 -1.12 41.19 11.11
N GLY A 295 -1.48 39.95 11.43
CA GLY A 295 -2.69 39.28 10.98
C GLY A 295 -2.51 38.49 9.67
N ARG A 296 -1.27 38.24 9.24
CA ARG A 296 -0.98 37.41 8.07
C ARG A 296 -0.85 35.96 8.50
N ALA A 297 -1.28 35.03 7.67
CA ALA A 297 -1.26 33.62 8.00
C ALA A 297 -0.48 32.73 7.04
N LEU A 298 0.09 31.68 7.62
CA LEU A 298 0.50 30.46 6.95
C LEU A 298 -0.53 29.40 7.30
N VAL A 299 -1.08 28.74 6.28
CA VAL A 299 -2.01 27.63 6.43
C VAL A 299 -1.31 26.36 5.96
N ILE A 300 -1.38 25.30 6.74
CA ILE A 300 -0.85 23.98 6.39
C ILE A 300 -2.03 23.03 6.20
N ASP A 301 -2.00 22.26 5.12
CA ASP A 301 -3.00 21.27 4.71
C ASP A 301 -4.46 21.78 4.73
N PRO A 302 -4.84 22.69 3.81
CA PRO A 302 -6.22 23.17 3.70
C PRO A 302 -7.15 22.10 3.10
N GLY A 303 -7.45 21.07 3.87
CA GLY A 303 -8.44 20.04 3.55
C GLY A 303 -9.05 19.43 4.81
N PRO A 304 -10.28 19.79 5.20
CA PRO A 304 -11.01 19.09 6.23
C PRO A 304 -11.60 17.78 5.67
N CYS A 305 -11.53 16.67 6.40
CA CYS A 305 -11.98 15.36 5.93
C CYS A 305 -13.50 15.14 6.12
N ASP A 306 -14.33 16.09 5.70
CA ASP A 306 -15.80 16.12 5.88
C ASP A 306 -16.58 15.82 4.58
N TYR A 307 -16.07 14.87 3.79
CA TYR A 307 -16.56 14.48 2.45
C TYR A 307 -18.04 14.06 2.40
N GLU A 308 -18.58 13.52 3.51
CA GLU A 308 -19.97 13.11 3.66
C GLU A 308 -20.98 14.27 3.53
N LEU A 309 -20.52 15.52 3.73
CA LEU A 309 -21.39 16.70 3.64
C LEU A 309 -21.67 17.14 2.21
N GLY A 310 -20.89 16.63 1.24
CA GLY A 310 -20.91 17.08 -0.15
C GLY A 310 -20.16 18.40 -0.37
N GLU A 311 -19.64 18.58 -1.58
CA GLU A 311 -18.68 19.64 -1.94
C GLU A 311 -19.11 21.06 -1.51
N GLU A 312 -20.33 21.48 -1.85
CA GLU A 312 -20.81 22.84 -1.54
C GLU A 312 -20.86 23.10 -0.04
N LYS A 313 -21.34 22.13 0.76
CA LYS A 313 -21.47 22.32 2.20
C LYS A 313 -20.11 22.31 2.89
N ARG A 314 -19.16 21.50 2.42
CA ARG A 314 -17.76 21.53 2.89
C ARG A 314 -17.12 22.89 2.66
N LYS A 315 -17.23 23.43 1.44
CA LYS A 315 -16.72 24.76 1.10
C LYS A 315 -17.37 25.86 1.94
N GLU A 316 -18.69 25.78 2.17
CA GLU A 316 -19.41 26.72 3.05
C GLU A 316 -18.88 26.64 4.48
N ASN A 317 -18.84 25.44 5.08
CA ASN A 317 -18.38 25.24 6.46
C ASN A 317 -16.92 25.67 6.64
N PHE A 318 -16.05 25.37 5.67
CA PHE A 318 -14.66 25.78 5.72
C PHE A 318 -14.53 27.31 5.67
N GLN A 319 -15.29 27.99 4.81
CA GLN A 319 -15.32 29.46 4.80
C GLN A 319 -15.83 30.04 6.12
N GLU A 320 -16.93 29.51 6.68
CA GLU A 320 -17.45 29.93 7.98
C GLU A 320 -16.41 29.74 9.10
N SER A 321 -15.61 28.67 9.03
CA SER A 321 -14.53 28.44 9.99
C SER A 321 -13.44 29.52 9.91
N PHE A 322 -13.13 30.03 8.72
CA PHE A 322 -12.18 31.13 8.54
C PHE A 322 -12.78 32.49 8.91
N ASP A 323 -14.09 32.70 8.75
CA ASP A 323 -14.78 33.91 9.24
C ASP A 323 -14.61 34.08 10.75
N VAL A 324 -14.58 32.96 11.50
CA VAL A 324 -14.29 32.97 12.94
C VAL A 324 -12.86 33.44 13.21
N LEU A 325 -11.88 32.97 12.44
CA LEU A 325 -10.48 33.41 12.61
C LEU A 325 -10.29 34.90 12.26
N GLU A 326 -10.99 35.40 11.24
CA GLU A 326 -10.98 36.83 10.87
C GLU A 326 -11.61 37.70 11.96
N ARG A 327 -12.79 37.31 12.43
CA ARG A 327 -13.56 38.09 13.42
C ARG A 327 -12.91 38.07 14.80
N ASP A 328 -12.49 36.90 15.26
CA ASP A 328 -12.16 36.66 16.68
C ASP A 328 -10.66 36.46 16.92
N CYS A 329 -9.86 36.12 15.89
CA CYS A 329 -8.44 35.78 16.03
C CYS A 329 -7.49 36.70 15.24
N GLY A 330 -8.03 37.74 14.59
CA GLY A 330 -7.23 38.78 13.95
C GLY A 330 -6.61 38.40 12.60
N LEU A 331 -7.11 37.33 11.94
CA LEU A 331 -6.73 37.00 10.57
C LEU A 331 -7.12 38.13 9.60
N LYS A 332 -6.22 38.49 8.68
CA LYS A 332 -6.42 39.53 7.66
C LYS A 332 -6.04 39.06 6.25
N SER A 333 -5.05 38.18 6.13
CA SER A 333 -4.62 37.61 4.85
C SER A 333 -3.95 36.26 5.08
N VAL A 334 -3.88 35.45 4.02
CA VAL A 334 -3.11 34.20 3.99
C VAL A 334 -2.02 34.37 2.93
N ASP A 335 -0.76 34.29 3.35
CA ASP A 335 0.38 34.47 2.44
C ASP A 335 0.65 33.17 1.66
N TYR A 336 0.65 32.03 2.38
CA TYR A 336 1.03 30.72 1.85
C TYR A 336 0.15 29.58 2.36
N LEU A 337 0.00 28.59 1.51
CA LEU A 337 -0.57 27.26 1.76
C LEU A 337 0.56 26.25 1.64
N LEU A 338 0.80 25.46 2.68
CA LEU A 338 1.88 24.48 2.73
C LEU A 338 1.32 23.07 2.79
N ILE A 339 1.84 22.14 2.00
CA ILE A 339 1.30 20.77 1.91
C ILE A 339 2.26 19.76 2.51
N THR A 340 1.78 18.85 3.35
CA THR A 340 2.60 17.81 3.98
C THR A 340 2.81 16.60 3.07
N HIS A 341 1.78 16.11 2.38
CA HIS A 341 1.90 14.94 1.50
C HIS A 341 0.78 14.88 0.46
N ILE A 342 0.82 13.85 -0.38
CA ILE A 342 0.09 13.80 -1.65
C ILE A 342 -1.39 13.38 -1.57
N HIS A 343 -1.92 13.05 -0.39
CA HIS A 343 -3.33 12.69 -0.28
C HIS A 343 -4.24 13.91 -0.43
N GLY A 344 -5.26 13.76 -1.28
CA GLY A 344 -6.12 14.86 -1.70
C GLY A 344 -6.84 15.54 -0.54
N ASP A 345 -7.17 14.82 0.53
CA ASP A 345 -7.79 15.39 1.73
C ASP A 345 -6.89 16.33 2.53
N HIS A 346 -5.61 16.46 2.19
CA HIS A 346 -4.73 17.46 2.78
C HIS A 346 -4.74 18.78 2.01
N TYR A 347 -5.18 18.82 0.75
CA TYR A 347 -5.02 20.02 -0.08
C TYR A 347 -6.15 20.26 -1.08
N ASP A 348 -7.29 19.62 -0.90
CA ASP A 348 -8.45 19.76 -1.78
C ASP A 348 -9.07 21.17 -1.78
N LEU A 349 -8.99 21.91 -0.67
CA LEU A 349 -9.50 23.28 -0.58
C LEU A 349 -8.46 24.36 -0.87
N VAL A 350 -7.30 24.00 -1.46
CA VAL A 350 -6.34 24.98 -1.99
C VAL A 350 -7.01 25.99 -2.94
N PRO A 351 -7.82 25.59 -3.95
CA PRO A 351 -8.46 26.54 -4.87
C PRO A 351 -9.35 27.57 -4.16
N LEU A 352 -10.08 27.13 -3.13
CA LEU A 352 -10.95 28.01 -2.34
C LEU A 352 -10.14 29.05 -1.56
N MET A 353 -9.00 28.64 -1.01
CA MET A 353 -8.08 29.53 -0.29
C MET A 353 -7.38 30.52 -1.23
N GLN A 354 -7.02 30.08 -2.43
CA GLN A 354 -6.49 30.95 -3.49
C GLN A 354 -7.54 31.98 -3.94
N GLU A 355 -8.80 31.59 -4.11
CA GLU A 355 -9.90 32.51 -4.44
C GLU A 355 -10.12 33.56 -3.34
N ARG A 356 -10.16 33.11 -2.07
CA ARG A 356 -10.47 34.00 -0.93
C ARG A 356 -9.33 34.96 -0.59
N TYR A 357 -8.08 34.50 -0.62
CA TYR A 357 -6.94 35.25 -0.08
C TYR A 357 -5.82 35.55 -1.09
N ALA A 358 -5.89 35.03 -2.31
CA ALA A 358 -4.78 35.04 -3.26
C ALA A 358 -3.49 34.43 -2.66
N ALA A 359 -3.65 33.41 -1.81
CA ALA A 359 -2.55 32.70 -1.18
C ALA A 359 -1.73 31.92 -2.20
N LYS A 360 -0.43 31.78 -1.97
CA LYS A 360 0.46 30.97 -2.81
C LYS A 360 0.55 29.53 -2.31
N LEU A 361 0.58 28.56 -3.21
CA LEU A 361 0.83 27.16 -2.87
C LEU A 361 2.33 26.89 -2.79
N ALA A 362 2.76 26.26 -1.70
CA ALA A 362 4.14 25.90 -1.45
C ALA A 362 4.24 24.42 -1.04
N ALA A 363 5.24 23.71 -1.55
CA ALA A 363 5.47 22.30 -1.23
C ALA A 363 6.94 21.93 -1.36
N TRP A 364 7.36 20.87 -0.66
CA TRP A 364 8.66 20.25 -0.88
C TRP A 364 8.81 19.83 -2.36
N GLU A 365 9.97 20.06 -2.96
CA GLU A 365 10.19 19.93 -4.41
C GLU A 365 9.69 18.60 -5.03
N PRO A 366 9.98 17.40 -4.47
CA PRO A 366 9.41 16.16 -4.98
C PRO A 366 7.89 16.12 -4.86
N LEU A 367 7.34 16.54 -3.71
CA LEU A 367 5.90 16.61 -3.51
C LEU A 367 5.22 17.56 -4.51
N ALA A 368 5.88 18.65 -4.88
CA ALA A 368 5.36 19.59 -5.87
C ALA A 368 5.20 18.94 -7.25
N ASP A 369 6.11 18.06 -7.67
CA ASP A 369 5.98 17.31 -8.92
C ASP A 369 4.76 16.37 -8.90
N LEU A 370 4.48 15.75 -7.76
CA LEU A 370 3.30 14.89 -7.60
C LEU A 370 2.01 15.70 -7.60
N ILE A 371 1.99 16.89 -6.99
CA ILE A 371 0.80 17.78 -6.95
C ILE A 371 0.48 18.33 -8.36
N GLU A 372 1.50 18.62 -9.16
CA GLU A 372 1.37 19.17 -10.51
C GLU A 372 1.00 18.12 -11.56
N ASP A 373 1.38 16.85 -11.34
CA ASP A 373 1.08 15.73 -12.25
C ASP A 373 0.76 14.43 -11.47
N PRO A 374 -0.38 14.37 -10.74
CA PRO A 374 -0.67 13.24 -9.85
C PRO A 374 -0.88 11.92 -10.61
N GLU A 375 -1.55 11.93 -11.77
CA GLU A 375 -1.85 10.72 -12.56
C GLU A 375 -0.60 9.99 -13.08
N SER A 376 0.54 10.68 -13.06
CA SER A 376 1.85 10.15 -13.44
C SER A 376 2.48 9.23 -12.38
N TYR A 377 1.84 9.08 -11.21
CA TYR A 377 2.36 8.32 -10.09
C TYR A 377 1.32 7.34 -9.54
N PRO A 378 1.71 6.12 -9.16
CA PRO A 378 0.79 5.09 -8.68
C PRO A 378 0.61 5.20 -7.16
N TYR A 379 0.10 6.33 -6.69
CA TYR A 379 -0.27 6.54 -5.29
C TYR A 379 -1.77 6.34 -5.10
N SER A 380 -2.17 5.87 -3.92
CA SER A 380 -3.57 5.91 -3.51
C SER A 380 -3.98 7.33 -3.10
N CYS A 381 -5.28 7.59 -3.15
CA CYS A 381 -5.91 8.79 -2.59
C CYS A 381 -5.32 10.09 -3.16
N LEU A 382 -5.01 10.11 -4.45
CA LEU A 382 -4.61 11.33 -5.16
C LEU A 382 -5.80 12.26 -5.38
N ILE A 383 -5.57 13.56 -5.56
CA ILE A 383 -6.65 14.54 -5.72
C ILE A 383 -7.69 14.20 -6.82
N PRO A 384 -7.35 13.61 -8.00
CA PRO A 384 -8.37 13.23 -8.98
C PRO A 384 -9.35 12.18 -8.46
N TRP A 385 -8.90 11.29 -7.57
CA TRP A 385 -9.71 10.20 -7.04
C TRP A 385 -10.90 10.74 -6.24
N TYR A 386 -10.76 11.86 -5.53
CA TYR A 386 -11.85 12.44 -4.73
C TYR A 386 -13.01 13.02 -5.55
N ASN A 387 -12.86 13.17 -6.88
CA ASN A 387 -13.91 13.64 -7.80
C ASN A 387 -14.53 15.01 -7.45
N ILE A 388 -13.68 15.94 -7.00
CA ILE A 388 -14.05 17.28 -6.52
C ILE A 388 -13.80 18.39 -7.56
N GLY A 389 -13.74 18.04 -8.84
CA GLY A 389 -13.52 18.99 -9.94
C GLY A 389 -12.10 19.57 -10.06
N THR A 390 -11.18 19.19 -9.17
CA THR A 390 -9.75 19.51 -9.23
C THR A 390 -8.96 18.23 -9.45
N SER A 391 -8.08 18.21 -10.45
CA SER A 391 -7.26 17.03 -10.79
C SER A 391 -5.76 17.26 -10.63
N ALA A 392 -5.31 18.51 -10.52
CA ALA A 392 -3.92 18.90 -10.28
C ALA A 392 -3.89 20.36 -9.82
N LEU A 393 -2.78 20.78 -9.21
CA LEU A 393 -2.58 22.17 -8.77
C LEU A 393 -1.18 22.65 -9.16
N THR A 394 -1.05 23.94 -9.48
CA THR A 394 0.25 24.57 -9.71
C THR A 394 0.89 24.96 -8.39
N VAL A 395 2.15 24.61 -8.19
CA VAL A 395 2.93 24.99 -7.00
C VAL A 395 3.70 26.27 -7.29
N ASP A 396 3.43 27.32 -6.52
CA ASP A 396 4.05 28.64 -6.69
C ASP A 396 5.48 28.68 -6.14
N GLU A 397 5.74 27.97 -5.04
CA GLU A 397 7.05 27.93 -4.39
C GLU A 397 7.48 26.50 -4.05
N ARG A 398 8.68 26.11 -4.50
CA ARG A 398 9.25 24.78 -4.26
C ARG A 398 10.30 24.86 -3.17
N LEU A 399 10.09 24.10 -2.10
CA LEU A 399 10.96 24.06 -0.93
C LEU A 399 11.99 22.95 -1.08
N ASN A 400 13.21 23.17 -0.60
CA ASN A 400 14.25 22.14 -0.53
C ASN A 400 14.61 21.83 0.94
N ARG A 401 15.32 20.72 1.16
CA ARG A 401 15.75 20.28 2.51
C ARG A 401 17.13 20.82 2.92
N ALA A 402 17.87 21.45 1.99
CA ALA A 402 19.24 21.88 2.23
C ALA A 402 19.31 23.21 3.00
N GLU A 403 18.31 24.08 2.82
CA GLU A 403 18.19 25.35 3.51
C GLU A 403 16.75 25.61 3.97
N PRO A 404 16.56 26.35 5.08
CA PRO A 404 15.22 26.70 5.52
C PRO A 404 14.54 27.64 4.52
N TRP A 405 13.26 27.40 4.30
CA TRP A 405 12.37 28.32 3.61
C TRP A 405 11.84 29.37 4.60
N TYR A 406 11.64 30.61 4.16
CA TYR A 406 11.24 31.69 5.05
C TYR A 406 9.83 32.17 4.76
N TRP A 407 8.96 32.04 5.76
CA TRP A 407 7.71 32.79 5.81
C TRP A 407 7.92 34.02 6.70
N ASN A 408 8.08 35.18 6.06
CA ASN A 408 8.49 36.41 6.74
C ASN A 408 9.84 36.25 7.45
N GLU A 409 9.87 36.42 8.78
CA GLU A 409 11.08 36.25 9.59
C GLU A 409 11.17 34.83 10.20
N ILE A 410 10.20 33.96 9.93
CA ILE A 410 10.14 32.60 10.47
C ILE A 410 10.85 31.66 9.50
N ALA A 411 11.96 31.06 9.96
CA ALA A 411 12.65 30.00 9.25
C ALA A 411 11.92 28.67 9.45
N ILE A 412 11.53 28.04 8.34
CA ILE A 412 10.83 26.77 8.28
C ILE A 412 11.74 25.75 7.61
N GLU A 413 12.11 24.73 8.38
CA GLU A 413 12.89 23.61 7.89
C GLU A 413 11.97 22.53 7.33
N THR A 414 12.22 22.11 6.09
CA THR A 414 11.57 20.95 5.48
C THR A 414 12.33 19.68 5.84
N VAL A 415 11.63 18.69 6.38
CA VAL A 415 12.17 17.39 6.80
C VAL A 415 11.43 16.28 6.06
N HIS A 416 12.14 15.23 5.65
CA HIS A 416 11.51 14.06 5.04
C HIS A 416 10.98 13.13 6.13
N LEU A 417 9.68 12.86 6.11
CA LEU A 417 8.97 12.06 7.10
C LEU A 417 8.21 10.89 6.43
N PRO A 418 8.92 9.92 5.84
CA PRO A 418 8.28 8.85 5.11
C PRO A 418 7.71 7.73 6.00
N GLY A 419 6.71 7.03 5.48
CA GLY A 419 6.04 5.90 6.15
C GLY A 419 4.55 5.81 5.82
N HIS A 420 3.79 6.87 5.98
CA HIS A 420 2.40 6.93 5.49
C HIS A 420 2.39 7.01 3.95
N CYS A 421 3.27 7.85 3.43
CA CYS A 421 3.69 7.93 2.03
C CYS A 421 5.21 8.03 1.98
N ASN A 422 5.85 7.56 0.89
CA ASN A 422 7.29 7.77 0.74
C ASN A 422 7.62 9.27 0.59
N ILE A 423 6.90 9.97 -0.26
CA ILE A 423 7.05 11.42 -0.43
C ILE A 423 6.14 12.16 0.55
N ALA A 424 6.62 12.29 1.80
CA ALA A 424 5.96 13.06 2.86
C ALA A 424 6.91 14.06 3.51
N ALA A 425 6.48 15.30 3.61
CA ALA A 425 7.19 16.41 4.22
C ALA A 425 6.68 16.68 5.64
N GLY A 426 7.63 16.90 6.54
CA GLY A 426 7.43 17.56 7.81
C GLY A 426 8.00 18.97 7.80
N TYR A 427 7.46 19.83 8.66
CA TYR A 427 7.90 21.21 8.80
C TYR A 427 8.24 21.53 10.24
N ILE A 428 9.48 21.97 10.49
CA ILE A 428 9.98 22.32 11.83
C ILE A 428 10.30 23.81 11.87
N PHE A 429 9.71 24.53 12.82
CA PHE A 429 9.93 25.96 12.99
C PHE A 429 9.58 26.44 14.41
N GLU A 430 10.10 27.61 14.77
CA GLU A 430 9.71 28.29 16.00
C GLU A 430 8.54 29.24 15.74
N PHE A 431 7.48 29.11 16.56
CA PHE A 431 6.35 30.00 16.51
C PHE A 431 5.85 30.29 17.93
N ARG A 432 5.72 31.58 18.27
CA ARG A 432 5.23 32.03 19.60
C ARG A 432 6.01 31.42 20.78
N GLY A 433 7.32 31.25 20.60
CA GLY A 433 8.21 30.72 21.63
C GLY A 433 8.10 29.21 21.85
N ARG A 434 7.49 28.48 20.91
CA ARG A 434 7.47 27.02 20.87
C ARG A 434 8.12 26.53 19.59
N LYS A 435 8.91 25.47 19.69
CA LYS A 435 9.40 24.72 18.53
C LYS A 435 8.35 23.69 18.13
N LEU A 436 7.82 23.84 16.93
CA LEU A 436 6.76 23.00 16.38
C LEU A 436 7.34 21.96 15.42
N ALA A 437 6.68 20.81 15.33
CA ALA A 437 6.80 19.89 14.21
C ALA A 437 5.41 19.66 13.61
N ILE A 438 5.25 19.99 12.34
CA ILE A 438 4.06 19.68 11.56
C ILE A 438 4.35 18.42 10.75
N THR A 439 3.57 17.35 10.96
CA THR A 439 3.99 16.00 10.54
C THR A 439 3.02 15.29 9.62
N GLY A 440 1.92 15.94 9.22
CA GLY A 440 0.88 15.32 8.40
C GLY A 440 0.43 13.98 8.98
N ASP A 441 0.21 13.02 8.09
CA ASP A 441 -0.30 11.70 8.45
C ASP A 441 0.75 10.70 8.94
N GLN A 442 2.02 11.09 8.90
CA GLN A 442 3.07 10.25 9.47
C GLN A 442 2.89 10.07 10.99
N LEU A 443 2.29 11.05 11.67
CA LEU A 443 2.01 10.99 13.10
C LEU A 443 0.58 11.45 13.41
N GLN A 444 -0.38 10.51 13.34
CA GLN A 444 -1.80 10.72 13.63
C GLN A 444 -2.21 10.41 15.10
N GLY A 445 -1.26 10.21 16.01
CA GLY A 445 -1.51 9.89 17.42
C GLY A 445 -1.72 11.11 18.32
N ASN A 446 -2.27 10.90 19.52
CA ASN A 446 -2.46 11.94 20.55
C ASN A 446 -1.54 11.72 21.75
N GLY A 447 -0.31 11.29 21.47
CA GLY A 447 0.74 11.02 22.47
C GLY A 447 1.00 9.53 22.69
N GLU A 448 0.25 8.64 22.05
CA GLU A 448 0.56 7.21 21.98
C GLU A 448 1.79 6.94 21.10
N ALA A 449 2.44 5.81 21.35
CA ALA A 449 3.47 5.32 20.45
C ALA A 449 2.84 4.91 19.12
N MET A 450 3.40 5.40 18.02
CA MET A 450 2.93 5.15 16.67
C MET A 450 3.73 3.98 16.09
N GLY A 451 3.04 2.90 15.76
CA GLY A 451 3.63 1.69 15.19
C GLY A 451 3.69 1.70 13.67
N PHE A 452 3.95 0.52 13.13
CA PHE A 452 3.99 0.26 11.70
C PHE A 452 2.57 0.39 11.11
N ALA A 453 2.30 1.50 10.44
CA ALA A 453 1.05 1.78 9.73
C ALA A 453 1.40 2.29 8.34
N GLY A 454 1.69 1.34 7.44
CA GLY A 454 2.02 1.65 6.06
C GLY A 454 0.83 1.40 5.14
N VAL A 455 0.70 2.24 4.12
CA VAL A 455 -0.20 2.00 2.98
C VAL A 455 0.71 1.52 1.84
N PRO A 456 0.77 0.21 1.51
CA PRO A 456 1.77 -0.28 0.54
C PRO A 456 1.63 0.37 -0.84
N THR A 457 0.41 0.75 -1.23
CA THR A 457 0.12 1.50 -2.46
C THR A 457 0.60 2.94 -2.47
N ASN A 458 1.13 3.45 -1.36
CA ASN A 458 1.80 4.76 -1.30
C ASN A 458 3.33 4.63 -1.33
N ASP A 459 3.82 3.64 -2.07
CA ASP A 459 5.25 3.29 -2.15
C ASP A 459 5.89 3.17 -0.76
N PHE A 460 5.15 2.57 0.16
CA PHE A 460 5.63 2.41 1.52
C PHE A 460 6.75 1.37 1.54
N GLU A 461 7.99 1.83 1.74
CA GLU A 461 9.13 0.95 1.94
C GLU A 461 9.44 0.73 3.43
N PRO A 462 9.32 -0.51 3.93
CA PRO A 462 9.51 -0.76 5.35
C PRO A 462 10.96 -0.57 5.85
N PHE A 463 12.00 -0.69 5.02
CA PHE A 463 13.37 -0.93 5.51
C PHE A 463 14.40 0.20 5.35
N TYR A 464 14.18 1.20 4.49
CA TYR A 464 15.17 2.29 4.30
C TYR A 464 14.55 3.70 4.32
N GLU A 465 13.30 3.82 3.90
CA GLU A 465 12.56 5.08 3.86
C GLU A 465 11.26 4.96 4.67
N GLY A 466 11.20 4.05 5.64
CA GLY A 466 10.00 3.81 6.42
C GLY A 466 9.85 4.75 7.63
N PRO A 467 8.91 4.44 8.54
CA PRO A 467 8.66 5.19 9.77
C PRO A 467 9.89 5.33 10.68
N VAL A 468 10.85 4.42 10.60
CA VAL A 468 12.11 4.54 11.37
C VAL A 468 12.88 5.80 10.98
N LEU A 469 12.99 6.13 9.69
CA LEU A 469 13.68 7.34 9.23
C LEU A 469 12.94 8.59 9.71
N SER A 470 11.60 8.58 9.65
CA SER A 470 10.76 9.65 10.20
C SER A 470 11.07 9.95 11.65
N PHE A 471 11.06 8.93 12.52
CA PHE A 471 11.34 9.16 13.94
C PHE A 471 12.82 9.50 14.19
N GLN A 472 13.77 8.96 13.44
CA GLN A 472 15.17 9.36 13.52
C GLN A 472 15.37 10.86 13.19
N ASN A 473 14.63 11.39 12.22
CA ASN A 473 14.68 12.80 11.85
C ASN A 473 14.08 13.74 12.90
N LEU A 474 13.24 13.21 13.81
CA LEU A 474 12.52 13.95 14.86
C LEU A 474 13.13 13.82 16.26
N VAL A 475 13.76 12.69 16.59
CA VAL A 475 14.40 12.46 17.90
C VAL A 475 15.53 13.46 18.15
N GLY A 476 15.58 14.01 19.36
CA GLY A 476 16.62 14.95 19.78
C GLY A 476 16.47 16.36 19.20
N ARG A 477 15.39 16.64 18.48
CA ARG A 477 15.15 17.96 17.86
C ARG A 477 14.62 18.99 18.86
N GLY A 478 14.22 18.57 20.06
CA GLY A 478 13.69 19.46 21.10
C GLY A 478 12.36 20.09 20.71
N ILE A 479 11.47 19.30 20.10
CA ILE A 479 10.13 19.75 19.70
C ILE A 479 9.25 19.89 20.95
N ASP A 480 8.61 21.04 21.09
CA ASP A 480 7.71 21.34 22.20
C ASP A 480 6.29 20.81 21.94
N LEU A 481 5.85 20.84 20.68
CA LEU A 481 4.52 20.42 20.25
C LEU A 481 4.57 19.81 18.84
N ASN A 482 4.07 18.58 18.72
CA ASN A 482 3.79 17.95 17.44
C ASN A 482 2.34 18.20 17.04
N ILE A 483 2.10 18.57 15.78
CA ILE A 483 0.77 18.72 15.21
C ILE A 483 0.73 17.91 13.91
N GLY A 484 -0.06 16.84 13.88
CA GLY A 484 -0.24 16.01 12.69
C GLY A 484 -1.58 16.27 11.99
N GLY A 485 -1.88 15.43 11.00
CA GLY A 485 -3.17 15.39 10.31
C GLY A 485 -4.30 14.90 11.20
N HIS A 486 -5.54 14.98 10.72
CA HIS A 486 -6.75 14.46 11.36
C HIS A 486 -6.94 14.90 12.83
N GLY A 487 -6.61 16.15 13.15
CA GLY A 487 -6.76 16.73 14.49
C GLY A 487 -5.76 16.21 15.54
N SER A 488 -4.74 15.46 15.13
CA SER A 488 -3.73 14.87 16.02
C SER A 488 -2.75 15.90 16.54
N SER A 489 -2.44 15.84 17.84
CA SER A 489 -1.46 16.73 18.46
C SER A 489 -1.04 16.22 19.83
N PHE A 490 0.24 16.41 20.18
CA PHE A 490 0.74 16.00 21.50
C PHE A 490 1.98 16.80 21.94
N PRO A 491 2.07 17.13 23.25
CA PRO A 491 3.30 17.61 23.86
C PRO A 491 4.23 16.45 24.25
N ASP A 492 5.34 16.76 24.93
CA ASP A 492 6.33 15.77 25.43
C ASP A 492 6.85 14.86 24.29
N CYS A 493 7.06 15.47 23.12
CA CYS A 493 7.24 14.80 21.84
C CYS A 493 8.43 13.84 21.83
N GLU A 494 9.52 14.19 22.52
CA GLU A 494 10.74 13.39 22.56
C GLU A 494 10.49 11.94 23.02
N LYS A 495 9.68 11.74 24.07
CA LYS A 495 9.38 10.39 24.55
C LYS A 495 8.54 9.62 23.55
N VAL A 496 7.57 10.27 22.93
CA VAL A 496 6.70 9.66 21.92
C VAL A 496 7.53 9.24 20.70
N TYR A 497 8.45 10.09 20.24
CA TYR A 497 9.34 9.77 19.12
C TYR A 497 10.29 8.62 19.45
N GLN A 498 10.90 8.62 20.64
CA GLN A 498 11.80 7.55 21.07
C GLN A 498 11.07 6.20 21.21
N GLU A 499 9.88 6.21 21.82
CA GLU A 499 9.07 5.01 21.97
C GLU A 499 8.61 4.48 20.60
N SER A 500 8.13 5.36 19.72
CA SER A 500 7.69 5.00 18.36
C SER A 500 8.86 4.50 17.52
N LEU A 501 10.05 5.11 17.64
CA LEU A 501 11.27 4.62 16.99
C LEU A 501 11.62 3.20 17.45
N ALA A 502 11.61 2.95 18.77
CA ALA A 502 11.93 1.64 19.34
C ALA A 502 10.88 0.58 19.00
N LEU A 503 9.61 0.96 18.89
CA LEU A 503 8.53 0.11 18.42
C LEU A 503 8.74 -0.28 16.95
N ASN A 504 8.95 0.69 16.07
CA ASN A 504 9.14 0.45 14.65
C ASN A 504 10.41 -0.34 14.35
N GLN A 505 11.53 -0.07 15.04
CA GLN A 505 12.76 -0.86 14.88
C GLN A 505 12.54 -2.34 15.21
N ARG A 506 11.83 -2.64 16.30
CA ARG A 506 11.50 -4.04 16.64
C ARG A 506 10.57 -4.68 15.63
N ALA A 507 9.55 -3.95 15.18
CA ALA A 507 8.64 -4.44 14.16
C ALA A 507 9.39 -4.78 12.87
N LEU A 508 10.29 -3.90 12.42
CA LEU A 508 11.13 -4.14 11.24
C LEU A 508 12.09 -5.31 11.42
N GLU A 509 12.78 -5.42 12.56
CA GLU A 509 13.64 -6.57 12.86
C GLU A 509 12.87 -7.90 12.81
N ALA A 510 11.61 -7.91 13.24
CA ALA A 510 10.74 -9.07 13.20
C ALA A 510 10.12 -9.33 11.80
N LEU A 511 9.90 -8.28 11.01
CA LEU A 511 9.40 -8.36 9.63
C LEU A 511 10.47 -8.80 8.62
N ALA A 512 11.73 -8.40 8.84
CA ALA A 512 12.84 -8.70 7.93
C ALA A 512 12.96 -10.17 7.51
N PRO A 513 12.85 -11.17 8.41
CA PRO A 513 12.92 -12.59 8.02
C PRO A 513 11.65 -13.12 7.33
N ILE A 514 10.55 -12.35 7.32
CA ILE A 514 9.30 -12.67 6.63
C ILE A 514 9.37 -12.23 5.17
N LEU A 515 10.01 -11.10 4.88
CA LEU A 515 10.17 -10.60 3.51
C LEU A 515 11.25 -11.34 2.74
N ARG A 516 11.13 -11.35 1.41
CA ARG A 516 12.20 -11.84 0.52
C ARG A 516 13.30 -10.79 0.40
N GLY A 517 14.54 -11.24 0.21
CA GLY A 517 15.70 -10.34 0.04
C GLY A 517 15.60 -9.40 -1.16
N ASP A 518 14.76 -9.75 -2.14
CA ASP A 518 14.48 -8.91 -3.30
C ASP A 518 13.23 -8.03 -3.13
N ASP A 519 12.39 -8.21 -2.10
CA ASP A 519 11.29 -7.27 -1.78
C ASP A 519 11.80 -5.85 -1.53
N TYR A 520 13.09 -5.73 -1.16
CA TYR A 520 13.83 -4.49 -1.02
C TYR A 520 14.11 -3.78 -2.35
N GLN A 521 13.87 -4.42 -3.50
CA GLN A 521 14.05 -3.86 -4.85
C GLN A 521 12.91 -4.20 -5.84
N SER A 522 12.09 -5.22 -5.59
CA SER A 522 11.28 -5.90 -6.63
C SER A 522 9.82 -5.48 -6.74
N ILE A 523 9.36 -4.44 -6.05
CA ILE A 523 7.93 -4.09 -6.01
C ILE A 523 7.40 -3.46 -7.32
N PHE A 524 8.21 -3.32 -8.36
CA PHE A 524 7.74 -2.73 -9.62
C PHE A 524 7.88 -3.70 -10.77
N ARG A 525 6.84 -4.50 -10.98
CA ARG A 525 6.79 -5.51 -12.04
C ARG A 525 6.07 -5.02 -13.31
N SER A 526 5.18 -4.03 -13.21
CA SER A 526 4.64 -3.33 -14.38
C SER A 526 5.65 -2.32 -14.94
N LYS A 527 5.67 -2.19 -16.28
CA LYS A 527 6.47 -1.18 -16.97
C LYS A 527 6.11 0.24 -16.53
N GLU A 528 4.81 0.50 -16.28
CA GLU A 528 4.35 1.82 -15.83
C GLU A 528 4.97 2.20 -14.48
N ILE A 529 5.09 1.26 -13.53
CA ILE A 529 5.65 1.60 -12.22
C ILE A 529 7.19 1.64 -12.22
N LYS A 530 7.87 0.84 -13.05
CA LYS A 530 9.32 1.00 -13.28
C LYS A 530 9.66 2.38 -13.87
N GLU A 531 8.82 2.87 -14.79
CA GLU A 531 8.94 4.22 -15.34
C GLU A 531 8.68 5.29 -14.27
N ALA A 532 7.70 5.09 -13.38
CA ALA A 532 7.47 5.96 -12.22
C ALA A 532 8.67 5.97 -11.25
N ARG A 533 9.26 4.81 -10.92
CA ARG A 533 10.46 4.71 -10.06
C ARG A 533 11.69 5.37 -10.67
N THR A 534 11.82 5.38 -11.99
CA THR A 534 12.90 6.14 -12.66
C THR A 534 12.75 7.64 -12.41
N ARG A 535 11.51 8.15 -12.32
CA ARG A 535 11.24 9.53 -11.91
C ARG A 535 11.57 9.74 -10.43
N PHE A 536 11.39 8.72 -9.58
CA PHE A 536 11.72 8.79 -8.16
C PHE A 536 13.22 8.73 -7.85
N SER A 537 14.01 7.94 -8.58
CA SER A 537 15.47 7.82 -8.38
C SER A 537 16.23 9.14 -8.61
N ASP A 538 15.61 10.10 -9.29
CA ASP A 538 16.15 11.45 -9.46
C ASP A 538 16.03 12.30 -8.18
N PHE A 539 15.19 11.91 -7.19
CA PHE A 539 15.01 12.62 -5.91
C PHE A 539 15.96 12.15 -4.78
N GLU A 540 16.64 11.02 -4.94
CA GLU A 540 17.55 10.44 -3.94
C GLU A 540 18.95 11.10 -3.92
N ASN A 541 19.27 11.91 -4.93
CA ASN A 541 20.52 12.70 -5.04
C ASN A 541 20.32 14.15 -4.64
#